data_AF-A0A6L5F7W1-F1
#
_entry.id   AF-A0A6L5F7W1-F1
#
_cell.length_a   1.000
_cell.length_b   1.000
_cell.length_c   1.000
_cell.angle_alpha   90.00
_cell.angle_beta   90.00
_cell.angle_gamma   90.00
#
_symmetry.space_group_name_H-M   'P 1'
#
loop_
_entity.id
_entity.type
_entity.pdbx_description
1 polymer ?
#
loop_
_entity_poly.entity_id
_entity_poly.type
_entity_poly.pdbx_seq_one_letter_code
_entity_poly.pdbx_strand_id
1 'polypeptide(L)'
;MREWVPRPRVLLFCEPKRHRPDIFEYGERNIRAAPAVFAVVTEVKNQREWLYPTNPELHKFLYKAASLRNATDNSGIIPVFISPFRRNQAYQLARTLGFWAVRSEHQWVLDRRPLKKDGFYEVRDELGYADLRLGDELTIRFKRAMTESLARNARQVAERWSVTAALCEGLFDAARKLRAADEIGSIAGQARALVEDAAGPLPPSFEPITTRSSRKDA
;
A
#
# COMPACT_ATOMS: atom_id res chain seq x y z
N MET A 1 -14.75 7.56 28.11
CA MET A 1 -13.99 6.77 27.09
C MET A 1 -13.67 7.68 25.93
N ARG A 2 -12.40 8.04 25.71
CA ARG A 2 -11.99 8.75 24.49
C ARG A 2 -11.74 7.71 23.41
N GLU A 3 -12.53 7.76 22.36
CA GLU A 3 -12.35 6.95 21.15
C GLU A 3 -10.94 7.17 20.60
N TRP A 4 -10.15 6.09 20.54
CA TRP A 4 -8.85 6.11 19.90
C TRP A 4 -9.07 6.13 18.39
N VAL A 5 -9.06 7.32 17.80
CA VAL A 5 -9.08 7.50 16.35
C VAL A 5 -7.64 7.49 15.86
N PRO A 6 -7.18 6.45 15.12
CA PRO A 6 -5.86 6.48 14.53
C PRO A 6 -5.78 7.63 13.53
N ARG A 7 -4.90 8.59 13.77
CA ARG A 7 -4.64 9.69 12.82
C ARG A 7 -3.91 9.10 11.59
N PRO A 8 -4.43 9.28 10.37
CA PRO A 8 -3.68 8.92 9.17
C PRO A 8 -2.40 9.75 9.13
N ARG A 9 -1.25 9.09 9.06
CA ARG A 9 0.03 9.76 8.76
C ARG A 9 0.10 9.93 7.26
N VAL A 10 -0.15 11.15 6.77
CA VAL A 10 0.10 11.51 5.38
C VAL A 10 1.61 11.67 5.21
N LEU A 11 2.23 10.75 4.48
CA LEU A 11 3.60 10.93 3.97
C LEU A 11 3.49 11.57 2.59
N LEU A 12 4.10 12.74 2.42
CA LEU A 12 4.18 13.41 1.13
C LEU A 12 5.35 12.81 0.34
N PHE A 13 5.05 12.20 -0.80
CA PHE A 13 6.08 11.75 -1.75
C PHE A 13 6.19 12.76 -2.89
N CYS A 14 7.42 13.12 -3.20
CA CYS A 14 7.79 14.01 -4.30
C CYS A 14 8.53 13.16 -5.35
N GLU A 15 8.09 13.14 -6.61
CA GLU A 15 8.82 12.44 -7.68
C GLU A 15 10.24 13.02 -7.82
N PRO A 16 11.32 12.20 -7.72
CA PRO A 16 12.67 12.69 -7.96
C PRO A 16 12.87 12.90 -9.47
N LYS A 17 13.08 14.15 -9.89
CA LYS A 17 13.46 14.47 -11.27
C LYS A 17 14.77 13.77 -11.63
N ARG A 18 14.78 13.00 -12.72
CA ARG A 18 16.00 12.41 -13.31
C ARG A 18 17.03 13.52 -13.56
N HIS A 19 18.22 13.37 -12.99
CA HIS A 19 19.38 14.21 -13.21
C HIS A 19 19.87 14.13 -14.67
N ARG A 20 19.83 15.25 -15.38
CA ARG A 20 20.92 15.70 -16.26
C ARG A 20 21.03 17.22 -16.11
N PRO A 21 22.17 17.77 -15.64
CA PRO A 21 22.40 19.20 -15.65
C PRO A 21 23.20 19.55 -16.90
N ASP A 22 22.54 20.07 -17.93
CA ASP A 22 23.20 20.90 -18.94
C ASP A 22 22.47 22.23 -19.00
N ILE A 23 23.23 23.30 -18.77
CA ILE A 23 22.79 24.70 -18.71
C ILE A 23 22.66 25.21 -20.15
N PHE A 24 21.52 25.76 -20.56
CA PHE A 24 21.47 26.76 -21.64
C PHE A 24 20.34 27.78 -21.40
N GLU A 25 20.80 29.02 -21.24
CA GLU A 25 20.26 30.33 -21.67
C GLU A 25 18.80 30.75 -21.41
N TYR A 26 18.72 31.97 -20.86
CA TYR A 26 17.53 32.76 -20.58
C TYR A 26 16.77 33.10 -21.88
N GLY A 27 15.55 32.58 -21.99
CA GLY A 27 14.57 33.02 -22.98
C GLY A 27 13.23 32.36 -22.72
N GLU A 28 12.33 33.07 -22.00
CA GLU A 28 10.87 32.90 -21.84
C GLU A 28 10.17 31.52 -22.05
N ARG A 29 10.87 30.39 -21.91
CA ARG A 29 10.33 29.05 -22.03
C ARG A 29 10.81 28.18 -20.87
N ASN A 30 9.90 27.35 -20.37
CA ASN A 30 10.05 26.44 -19.24
C ASN A 30 9.96 27.05 -17.84
N ILE A 31 8.72 27.41 -17.46
CA ILE A 31 8.28 27.10 -16.09
C ILE A 31 8.51 25.59 -15.91
N ARG A 32 9.61 25.21 -15.25
CA ARG A 32 9.87 23.81 -14.90
C ARG A 32 8.66 23.35 -14.08
N ALA A 33 7.84 22.46 -14.64
CA ALA A 33 6.66 21.92 -13.94
C ALA A 33 7.03 21.56 -12.50
N ALA A 34 6.27 22.09 -11.55
CA ALA A 34 6.42 21.75 -10.14
C ALA A 34 6.36 20.22 -9.98
N PRO A 35 7.17 19.62 -9.09
CA PRO A 35 7.11 18.18 -8.90
C PRO A 35 5.70 17.78 -8.44
N ALA A 36 5.20 16.67 -8.98
CA ALA A 36 3.93 16.11 -8.53
C ALA A 36 4.07 15.64 -7.08
N VAL A 37 3.15 16.09 -6.22
CA VAL A 37 3.10 15.74 -4.79
C VAL A 37 1.96 14.77 -4.58
N PHE A 38 2.26 13.61 -4.00
CA PHE A 38 1.28 12.58 -3.68
C PHE A 38 1.12 12.42 -2.17
N ALA A 39 -0.13 12.26 -1.72
CA ALA A 39 -0.47 11.96 -0.34
C ALA A 39 -0.58 10.45 -0.16
N VAL A 40 0.28 9.88 0.68
CA VAL A 40 0.24 8.45 0.98
C VAL A 40 -0.61 8.17 2.21
N VAL A 41 -1.59 7.29 2.05
CA VAL A 41 -2.47 6.80 3.12
C VAL A 41 -2.09 5.38 3.46
N THR A 42 -1.48 5.18 4.63
CA THR A 42 -0.90 3.89 4.98
C THR A 42 -1.71 3.16 6.04
N GLU A 43 -1.94 1.87 5.83
CA GLU A 43 -2.44 0.94 6.84
C GLU A 43 -1.43 -0.21 7.02
N VAL A 44 -1.06 -0.50 8.27
CA VAL A 44 -0.09 -1.54 8.62
C VAL A 44 -0.78 -2.61 9.45
N LYS A 45 -0.65 -3.86 9.03
CA LYS A 45 -1.40 -4.98 9.55
C LYS A 45 -0.48 -6.18 9.74
N ASN A 46 -0.57 -6.85 10.89
CA ASN A 46 0.29 -8.01 11.20
C ASN A 46 -0.35 -9.36 10.83
N GLN A 47 -1.62 -9.37 10.41
CA GLN A 47 -2.32 -10.60 10.01
C GLN A 47 -2.33 -10.77 8.48
N ARG A 48 -2.01 -11.98 8.03
CA ARG A 48 -1.81 -12.28 6.61
C ARG A 48 -3.09 -12.20 5.79
N GLU A 49 -4.19 -12.62 6.39
CA GLU A 49 -5.53 -12.69 5.78
C GLU A 49 -6.14 -11.32 5.52
N TRP A 50 -5.62 -10.24 6.12
CA TRP A 50 -6.19 -8.89 5.99
C TRP A 50 -5.98 -8.27 4.61
N LEU A 51 -5.14 -8.85 3.75
CA LEU A 51 -5.01 -8.44 2.34
C LEU A 51 -5.80 -9.34 1.39
N TYR A 52 -6.63 -10.26 1.91
CA TYR A 52 -7.44 -11.13 1.04
C TYR A 52 -8.67 -10.38 0.55
N PRO A 53 -9.08 -10.59 -0.73
CA PRO A 53 -10.27 -9.94 -1.28
C PRO A 53 -11.54 -10.24 -0.49
N THR A 54 -11.58 -11.39 0.20
CA THR A 54 -12.71 -11.86 1.00
C THR A 54 -12.67 -11.37 2.46
N ASN A 55 -11.65 -10.60 2.86
CA ASN A 55 -11.51 -10.13 4.22
C ASN A 55 -12.06 -8.70 4.37
N PRO A 56 -12.95 -8.44 5.35
CA PRO A 56 -13.56 -7.12 5.52
C PRO A 56 -12.54 -6.04 5.94
N GLU A 57 -11.41 -6.39 6.57
CA GLU A 57 -10.38 -5.42 6.97
C GLU A 57 -9.73 -4.71 5.76
N LEU A 58 -9.56 -5.43 4.65
CA LEU A 58 -9.09 -4.81 3.40
C LEU A 58 -10.07 -3.73 2.95
N HIS A 59 -11.37 -4.07 2.91
CA HIS A 59 -12.41 -3.16 2.45
C HIS A 59 -12.63 -1.98 3.40
N LYS A 60 -12.42 -2.14 4.71
CA LYS A 60 -12.38 -1.01 5.65
C LYS A 60 -11.30 -0.01 5.28
N PHE A 61 -10.10 -0.49 4.91
CA PHE A 61 -9.01 0.39 4.47
C PHE A 61 -9.34 1.07 3.13
N LEU A 62 -9.79 0.29 2.14
CA LEU A 62 -10.13 0.83 0.81
C LEU A 62 -11.25 1.85 0.88
N TYR A 63 -12.28 1.60 1.70
CA TYR A 63 -13.36 2.55 1.97
C TYR A 63 -12.80 3.87 2.54
N LYS A 64 -12.00 3.81 3.62
CA LYS A 64 -11.40 5.02 4.21
C LYS A 64 -10.59 5.83 3.20
N ALA A 65 -9.77 5.16 2.38
CA ALA A 65 -8.96 5.83 1.38
C ALA A 65 -9.80 6.41 0.24
N ALA A 66 -10.90 5.74 -0.13
CA ALA A 66 -11.82 6.21 -1.18
C ALA A 66 -12.61 7.42 -0.69
N SER A 67 -13.17 7.35 0.52
CA SER A 67 -13.84 8.47 1.17
C SER A 67 -12.91 9.68 1.31
N LEU A 68 -11.64 9.47 1.65
CA LEU A 68 -10.67 10.58 1.73
C LEU A 68 -10.44 11.23 0.37
N ARG A 69 -10.28 10.43 -0.70
CA ARG A 69 -10.16 10.96 -2.07
C ARG A 69 -11.40 11.75 -2.47
N ASN A 70 -12.58 11.19 -2.27
CA ASN A 70 -13.84 11.80 -2.69
C ASN A 70 -14.17 13.05 -1.87
N ALA A 71 -13.83 13.09 -0.57
CA ALA A 71 -14.06 14.26 0.27
C ALA A 71 -13.09 15.42 0.00
N THR A 72 -11.89 15.14 -0.53
CA THR A 72 -10.85 16.16 -0.79
C THR A 72 -10.72 16.55 -2.26
N ASP A 73 -11.41 15.81 -3.14
CA ASP A 73 -11.20 15.79 -4.60
C ASP A 73 -9.72 15.71 -5.01
N ASN A 74 -8.88 15.12 -4.16
CA ASN A 74 -7.45 15.02 -4.38
C ASN A 74 -7.15 13.73 -5.15
N SER A 75 -6.89 13.86 -6.46
CA SER A 75 -6.46 12.75 -7.31
C SER A 75 -5.06 12.22 -6.97
N GLY A 76 -4.28 12.93 -6.14
CA GLY A 76 -2.94 12.57 -5.72
C GLY A 76 -2.85 11.63 -4.50
N ILE A 77 -3.94 10.94 -4.13
CA ILE A 77 -3.94 10.00 -3.01
C ILE A 77 -3.45 8.61 -3.46
N ILE A 78 -2.51 8.05 -2.73
CA ILE A 78 -2.01 6.67 -2.93
C ILE A 78 -2.24 5.86 -1.65
N PRO A 79 -3.16 4.88 -1.66
CA PRO A 79 -3.31 3.97 -0.54
C PRO A 79 -2.16 2.97 -0.53
N VAL A 80 -1.51 2.80 0.61
CA VAL A 80 -0.46 1.82 0.84
C VAL A 80 -0.92 0.84 1.93
N PHE A 81 -0.98 -0.44 1.59
CA PHE A 81 -1.31 -1.51 2.54
C PHE A 81 -0.08 -2.36 2.83
N ILE A 82 0.32 -2.43 4.11
CA ILE A 82 1.50 -3.17 4.55
C ILE A 82 1.04 -4.37 5.37
N SER A 83 1.36 -5.58 4.93
CA SER A 83 1.07 -6.79 5.71
C SER A 83 2.02 -7.95 5.39
N PRO A 84 2.11 -8.97 6.25
CA PRO A 84 2.80 -10.20 5.91
C PRO A 84 1.92 -11.04 4.99
N PHE A 85 2.15 -11.07 3.69
CA PHE A 85 1.39 -11.92 2.77
C PHE A 85 2.29 -12.65 1.77
N ARG A 86 1.79 -13.78 1.24
CA ARG A 86 2.54 -14.65 0.32
C ARG A 86 1.83 -14.93 -1.01
N ARG A 87 0.61 -14.41 -1.21
CA ARG A 87 -0.23 -14.78 -2.35
C ARG A 87 -0.18 -13.73 -3.47
N ASN A 88 0.02 -14.19 -4.70
CA ASN A 88 0.01 -13.35 -5.90
C ASN A 88 -1.34 -12.67 -6.15
N GLN A 89 -2.44 -13.29 -5.74
CA GLN A 89 -3.79 -12.75 -5.90
C GLN A 89 -3.98 -11.38 -5.22
N ALA A 90 -3.32 -11.18 -4.06
CA ALA A 90 -3.36 -9.92 -3.34
C ALA A 90 -2.68 -8.79 -4.12
N TYR A 91 -1.54 -9.08 -4.76
CA TYR A 91 -0.86 -8.13 -5.64
C TYR A 91 -1.69 -7.82 -6.89
N GLN A 92 -2.32 -8.82 -7.49
CA GLN A 92 -3.19 -8.58 -8.65
C GLN A 92 -4.40 -7.71 -8.26
N LEU A 93 -5.00 -7.94 -7.09
CA LEU A 93 -6.05 -7.05 -6.58
C LEU A 93 -5.54 -5.62 -6.40
N ALA A 94 -4.38 -5.46 -5.76
CA ALA A 94 -3.76 -4.17 -5.53
C ALA A 94 -3.53 -3.40 -6.83
N ARG A 95 -3.00 -4.08 -7.85
CA ARG A 95 -2.83 -3.55 -9.19
C ARG A 95 -4.15 -3.13 -9.82
N THR A 96 -5.14 -4.02 -9.82
CA THR A 96 -6.43 -3.76 -10.47
C THR A 96 -7.11 -2.55 -9.84
N LEU A 97 -7.14 -2.49 -8.52
CA LEU A 97 -7.79 -1.42 -7.76
C LEU A 97 -6.90 -0.18 -7.55
N GLY A 98 -5.66 -0.17 -8.02
CA GLY A 98 -4.78 1.01 -7.90
C GLY A 98 -4.30 1.33 -6.48
N PHE A 99 -4.16 0.35 -5.58
CA PHE A 99 -3.48 0.56 -4.30
C PHE A 99 -2.12 -0.13 -4.26
N TRP A 100 -1.23 0.34 -3.39
CA TRP A 100 0.13 -0.16 -3.25
C TRP A 100 0.23 -1.18 -2.12
N ALA A 101 0.42 -2.45 -2.45
CA ALA A 101 0.62 -3.50 -1.44
C ALA A 101 2.11 -3.76 -1.19
N VAL A 102 2.54 -3.68 0.06
CA VAL A 102 3.94 -3.94 0.47
C VAL A 102 3.98 -5.09 1.46
N ARG A 103 4.78 -6.11 1.14
CA ARG A 103 4.98 -7.23 2.04
C ARG A 103 5.91 -6.84 3.19
N SER A 104 5.44 -7.00 4.42
CA SER A 104 6.33 -7.06 5.58
C SER A 104 6.91 -8.48 5.71
N GLU A 105 8.24 -8.58 5.80
CA GLU A 105 8.93 -9.88 5.97
C GLU A 105 9.07 -10.28 7.43
N HIS A 106 9.00 -9.30 8.33
CA HIS A 106 9.21 -9.47 9.76
C HIS A 106 8.11 -8.78 10.55
N GLN A 107 7.86 -9.29 11.74
CA GLN A 107 7.01 -8.65 12.74
C GLN A 107 7.92 -7.90 13.70
N TRP A 108 7.90 -6.57 13.62
CA TRP A 108 8.80 -5.73 14.40
C TRP A 108 8.18 -5.37 15.74
N VAL A 109 8.91 -5.66 16.81
CA VAL A 109 8.64 -5.16 18.16
C VAL A 109 9.57 -3.98 18.39
N LEU A 110 8.97 -2.79 18.48
CA LEU A 110 9.74 -1.57 18.73
C LEU A 110 10.29 -1.59 20.16
N ASP A 111 11.57 -1.25 20.29
CA ASP A 111 12.25 -1.12 21.58
C ASP A 111 11.89 0.22 22.24
N ARG A 112 10.62 0.41 22.60
CA ARG A 112 10.07 1.71 23.05
C ARG A 112 9.70 1.78 24.53
N ARG A 113 10.06 0.76 25.31
CA ARG A 113 9.89 0.66 26.77
C ARG A 113 11.02 -0.24 27.30
N PRO A 114 11.25 -0.37 28.62
CA PRO A 114 12.16 -1.38 29.15
C PRO A 114 11.59 -2.78 28.88
N LEU A 115 11.69 -3.23 27.63
CA LEU A 115 11.35 -4.56 27.21
C LEU A 115 12.51 -5.44 27.67
N LYS A 116 12.24 -6.37 28.58
CA LYS A 116 13.26 -7.36 28.95
C LYS A 116 13.54 -8.20 27.70
N LYS A 117 14.76 -8.11 27.17
CA LYS A 117 15.16 -8.83 25.96
C LYS A 117 14.93 -10.34 26.11
N ASP A 118 15.12 -10.86 27.31
CA ASP A 118 14.89 -12.27 27.63
C ASP A 118 13.42 -12.67 27.40
N GLY A 119 12.47 -11.86 27.88
CA GLY A 119 11.04 -12.12 27.64
C GLY A 119 10.63 -12.00 26.17
N PHE A 120 11.33 -11.19 25.37
CA PHE A 120 11.13 -11.19 23.92
C PHE A 120 11.58 -12.51 23.29
N TYR A 121 12.77 -13.00 23.64
CA TYR A 121 13.31 -14.23 23.09
C TYR A 121 12.53 -15.45 23.56
N GLU A 122 12.10 -15.48 24.82
CA GLU A 122 11.18 -16.49 25.37
C GLU A 122 9.89 -16.56 24.55
N VAL A 123 9.16 -15.44 24.40
CA VAL A 123 7.93 -15.39 23.60
C VAL A 123 8.17 -15.81 22.15
N ARG A 124 9.29 -15.39 21.56
CA ARG A 124 9.64 -15.73 20.17
C ARG A 124 9.87 -17.23 20.01
N ASP A 125 10.67 -17.81 20.89
CA ASP A 125 11.18 -19.16 20.76
C ASP A 125 10.11 -20.17 21.23
N GLU A 126 9.37 -19.88 22.30
CA GLU A 126 8.30 -20.74 22.83
C GLU A 126 7.03 -20.75 21.97
N LEU A 127 6.65 -19.60 21.38
CA LEU A 127 5.46 -19.52 20.51
C LEU A 127 5.77 -19.71 19.02
N GLY A 128 7.04 -19.99 18.68
CA GLY A 128 7.47 -20.29 17.31
C GLY A 128 7.36 -19.12 16.34
N TYR A 129 7.45 -17.87 16.83
CA TYR A 129 7.41 -16.67 15.98
C TYR A 129 8.75 -16.40 15.29
N ALA A 130 9.13 -17.26 14.34
CA ALA A 130 10.42 -17.19 13.64
C ALA A 130 10.68 -15.87 12.89
N ASP A 131 9.63 -15.12 12.54
CA ASP A 131 9.68 -13.82 11.85
C ASP A 131 9.63 -12.61 12.79
N LEU A 132 9.53 -12.81 14.10
CA LEU A 132 9.56 -11.72 15.09
C LEU A 132 10.98 -11.14 15.19
N ARG A 133 11.09 -9.82 15.16
CA ARG A 133 12.35 -9.07 15.23
C ARG A 133 12.22 -7.93 16.24
N LEU A 134 13.25 -7.74 17.04
CA LEU A 134 13.37 -6.61 17.95
C LEU A 134 14.11 -5.48 17.22
N GLY A 135 13.61 -4.25 17.33
CA GLY A 135 14.24 -3.06 16.74
C GLY A 135 13.31 -2.33 15.77
N ASP A 136 13.87 -1.38 15.03
CA ASP A 136 13.15 -0.49 14.11
C ASP A 136 13.77 -0.43 12.71
N GLU A 137 14.68 -1.36 12.40
CA GLU A 137 15.34 -1.40 11.10
C GLU A 137 14.39 -1.84 9.98
N LEU A 138 14.19 -0.97 9.00
CA LEU A 138 13.47 -1.34 7.78
C LEU A 138 14.37 -2.21 6.88
N THR A 139 13.83 -3.32 6.38
CA THR A 139 14.54 -4.15 5.41
C THR A 139 14.85 -3.36 4.13
N ILE A 140 15.95 -3.70 3.45
CA ILE A 140 16.33 -3.06 2.17
C ILE A 140 15.18 -3.15 1.15
N ARG A 141 14.46 -4.27 1.14
CA ARG A 141 13.30 -4.49 0.26
C ARG A 141 12.16 -3.55 0.57
N PHE A 142 11.82 -3.37 1.85
CA PHE A 142 10.78 -2.42 2.26
C PHE A 142 11.17 -0.99 1.88
N LYS A 143 12.42 -0.59 2.15
CA LYS A 143 12.95 0.74 1.76
C LYS A 143 12.79 0.94 0.25
N ARG A 144 13.31 0.04 -0.58
CA ARG A 144 13.18 0.12 -2.06
C ARG A 144 11.73 0.19 -2.52
N ALA A 145 10.83 -0.62 -1.94
CA ALA A 145 9.42 -0.61 -2.31
C ALA A 145 8.75 0.74 -2.05
N MET A 146 9.10 1.40 -0.93
CA MET A 146 8.52 2.67 -0.53
C MET A 146 9.20 3.89 -1.19
N THR A 147 10.52 3.88 -1.41
CA THR A 147 11.25 5.07 -1.88
C THR A 147 11.53 5.07 -3.38
N GLU A 148 11.75 3.91 -3.99
CA GLU A 148 12.13 3.81 -5.40
C GLU A 148 10.94 3.35 -6.25
N SER A 149 10.35 2.20 -5.91
CA SER A 149 9.28 1.60 -6.71
C SER A 149 7.99 2.39 -6.63
N LEU A 150 7.56 2.77 -5.43
CA LEU A 150 6.37 3.60 -5.25
C LEU A 150 6.56 4.96 -5.95
N ALA A 151 7.69 5.63 -5.74
CA ALA A 151 7.96 6.93 -6.37
C ALA A 151 7.94 6.85 -7.90
N ARG A 152 8.49 5.78 -8.49
CA ARG A 152 8.48 5.57 -9.95
C ARG A 152 7.08 5.36 -10.52
N ASN A 153 6.17 4.76 -9.74
CA ASN A 153 4.82 4.41 -10.19
C ASN A 153 3.74 5.33 -9.60
N ALA A 154 4.11 6.34 -8.82
CA ALA A 154 3.20 7.11 -7.97
C ALA A 154 2.04 7.71 -8.76
N ARG A 155 2.34 8.37 -9.89
CA ARG A 155 1.32 8.94 -10.78
C ARG A 155 0.32 7.91 -11.27
N GLN A 156 0.81 6.80 -11.79
CA GLN A 156 -0.04 5.74 -12.32
C GLN A 156 -0.90 5.07 -11.24
N VAL A 157 -0.34 4.87 -10.04
CA VAL A 157 -1.08 4.35 -8.89
C VAL A 157 -2.18 5.33 -8.50
N ALA A 158 -1.85 6.62 -8.38
CA ALA A 158 -2.78 7.68 -8.00
C ALA A 158 -3.92 7.86 -9.03
N GLU A 159 -3.61 7.89 -10.32
CA GLU A 159 -4.60 7.97 -11.41
C GLU A 159 -5.58 6.80 -11.36
N ARG A 160 -5.05 5.58 -11.22
CA ARG A 160 -5.89 4.37 -11.12
C ARG A 160 -6.70 4.33 -9.82
N TRP A 161 -6.11 4.80 -8.72
CA TRP A 161 -6.83 4.93 -7.46
C TRP A 161 -7.96 5.94 -7.57
N SER A 162 -7.76 7.07 -8.26
CA SER A 162 -8.79 8.10 -8.42
C SER A 162 -10.03 7.55 -9.13
N VAL A 163 -9.85 6.72 -10.16
CA VAL A 163 -10.97 6.01 -10.82
C VAL A 163 -11.63 5.03 -9.86
N THR A 164 -10.82 4.22 -9.17
CA THR A 164 -11.32 3.21 -8.24
C THR A 164 -12.13 3.82 -7.09
N ALA A 165 -11.64 4.89 -6.49
CA ALA A 165 -12.29 5.58 -5.39
C ALA A 165 -13.62 6.21 -5.82
N ALA A 166 -13.70 6.76 -7.04
CA ALA A 166 -14.93 7.33 -7.58
C ALA A 166 -16.00 6.25 -7.84
N LEU A 167 -15.60 5.07 -8.32
CA LEU A 167 -16.53 4.00 -8.71
C LEU A 167 -16.91 3.06 -7.56
N CYS A 168 -15.98 2.79 -6.64
CA CYS A 168 -16.08 1.63 -5.75
C CYS A 168 -16.29 1.99 -4.27
N GLU A 169 -16.40 3.27 -3.88
CA GLU A 169 -16.60 3.64 -2.47
C GLU A 169 -17.80 2.92 -1.83
N GLY A 170 -18.95 2.92 -2.50
CA GLY A 170 -20.15 2.22 -2.02
C GLY A 170 -19.98 0.70 -1.92
N LEU A 171 -19.22 0.09 -2.83
CA LEU A 171 -18.90 -1.34 -2.79
C LEU A 171 -18.00 -1.67 -1.59
N PHE A 172 -16.98 -0.86 -1.33
CA PHE A 172 -16.13 -1.04 -0.16
C PHE A 172 -16.90 -0.83 1.15
N ASP A 173 -17.84 0.12 1.18
CA ASP A 173 -18.74 0.34 2.31
C ASP A 173 -19.68 -0.85 2.59
N ALA A 174 -20.19 -1.50 1.55
CA ALA A 174 -20.96 -2.72 1.69
C ALA A 174 -20.08 -3.87 2.19
N ALA A 175 -18.96 -4.15 1.53
CA ALA A 175 -18.07 -5.27 1.85
C ALA A 175 -17.51 -5.20 3.28
N ARG A 176 -17.18 -4.02 3.79
CA ARG A 176 -16.64 -3.87 5.15
C ARG A 176 -17.64 -4.21 6.27
N LYS A 177 -18.94 -4.23 5.96
CA LYS A 177 -20.03 -4.51 6.91
C LYS A 177 -20.42 -6.00 6.94
N LEU A 178 -20.04 -6.74 5.90
CA LEU A 178 -20.33 -8.16 5.77
C LEU A 178 -19.40 -9.02 6.64
N ARG A 179 -19.84 -10.27 6.86
CA ARG A 179 -19.07 -11.29 7.57
C ARG A 179 -18.82 -12.54 6.74
N ALA A 180 -19.66 -12.84 5.75
CA ALA A 180 -19.52 -14.02 4.91
C ALA A 180 -18.48 -13.78 3.80
N ALA A 181 -17.49 -14.67 3.71
CA ALA A 181 -16.39 -14.54 2.77
C ALA A 181 -16.84 -14.54 1.31
N ASP A 182 -17.87 -15.32 0.96
CA ASP A 182 -18.38 -15.45 -0.41
C ASP A 182 -19.06 -14.16 -0.88
N GLU A 183 -19.85 -13.52 -0.02
CA GLU A 183 -20.50 -12.25 -0.33
C GLU A 183 -19.45 -11.13 -0.50
N ILE A 184 -18.45 -11.09 0.38
CA ILE A 184 -17.34 -10.13 0.27
C ILE A 184 -16.55 -10.38 -1.02
N GLY A 185 -16.30 -11.66 -1.36
CA GLY A 185 -15.63 -12.06 -2.58
C GLY A 185 -16.39 -11.63 -3.84
N SER A 186 -17.71 -11.74 -3.84
CA SER A 186 -18.58 -11.26 -4.91
C SER A 186 -18.44 -9.75 -5.13
N ILE A 187 -18.50 -8.96 -4.05
CA ILE A 187 -18.32 -7.50 -4.12
C ILE A 187 -16.91 -7.14 -4.62
N ALA A 188 -15.87 -7.84 -4.14
CA ALA A 188 -14.52 -7.62 -4.63
C ALA A 188 -14.38 -7.95 -6.13
N GLY A 189 -15.10 -8.95 -6.63
CA GLY A 189 -15.20 -9.27 -8.06
C GLY A 189 -15.88 -8.16 -8.86
N GLN A 190 -16.99 -7.61 -8.35
CA GLN A 190 -17.69 -6.49 -8.98
C GLN A 190 -16.81 -5.24 -9.05
N ALA A 191 -16.12 -4.90 -7.96
CA ALA A 191 -15.21 -3.75 -7.93
C ALA A 191 -14.07 -3.90 -8.97
N ARG A 192 -13.51 -5.10 -9.10
CA ARG A 192 -12.50 -5.39 -10.14
C ARG A 192 -13.05 -5.17 -11.54
N ALA A 193 -14.21 -5.75 -11.84
CA ALA A 193 -14.82 -5.65 -13.17
C ALA A 193 -15.10 -4.19 -13.55
N LEU A 194 -15.66 -3.39 -12.62
CA LEU A 194 -15.92 -1.97 -12.84
C LEU A 194 -14.64 -1.18 -13.15
N VAL A 195 -13.56 -1.42 -12.40
CA VAL A 195 -12.31 -0.71 -12.61
C VAL A 195 -11.60 -1.15 -13.89
N GLU A 196 -11.68 -2.44 -14.24
CA GLU A 196 -11.10 -2.94 -15.50
C GLU A 196 -11.80 -2.38 -16.73
N ASP A 197 -13.13 -2.25 -16.68
CA ASP A 197 -13.93 -1.60 -17.72
C ASP A 197 -13.60 -0.11 -17.85
N ALA A 198 -13.49 0.62 -16.73
CA ALA A 198 -13.30 2.07 -16.74
C ALA A 198 -11.84 2.54 -16.93
N ALA A 199 -10.86 1.88 -16.29
CA ALA A 199 -9.46 2.29 -16.28
C ALA A 199 -8.60 1.52 -17.30
N GLY A 200 -9.19 0.54 -17.99
CA GLY A 200 -8.49 -0.30 -18.95
C GLY A 200 -7.45 -1.25 -18.33
N PRO A 201 -6.65 -1.92 -19.18
CA PRO A 201 -5.76 -2.98 -18.76
C PRO A 201 -4.69 -2.50 -17.78
N LEU A 202 -4.19 -3.42 -16.97
CA LEU A 202 -3.13 -3.14 -16.03
C LEU A 202 -1.88 -2.64 -16.75
N PRO A 203 -1.25 -1.55 -16.27
CA PRO A 203 0.02 -1.15 -16.82
C PRO A 203 1.10 -2.22 -16.57
N PRO A 204 1.99 -2.46 -17.56
CA PRO A 204 2.96 -3.55 -17.51
C PRO A 204 4.03 -3.39 -16.42
N SER A 205 4.26 -2.17 -15.92
CA SER A 205 5.33 -1.83 -14.97
C SER A 205 4.96 -1.92 -13.48
N PHE A 206 3.72 -2.30 -13.17
CA PHE A 206 3.24 -2.42 -11.79
C PHE A 206 3.70 -3.75 -11.17
N GLU A 207 5.00 -4.04 -11.25
CA GLU A 207 5.59 -5.10 -10.46
C GLU A 207 5.87 -4.53 -9.06
N PRO A 208 5.06 -4.85 -8.03
CA PRO A 208 5.61 -4.82 -6.68
C PRO A 208 6.88 -5.66 -6.72
N ILE A 209 7.90 -5.30 -5.93
CA ILE A 209 9.12 -6.10 -5.77
C ILE A 209 8.70 -7.45 -5.17
N THR A 210 8.15 -8.32 -6.02
CA THR A 210 7.87 -9.70 -5.70
C THR A 210 9.16 -10.41 -5.96
N THR A 211 9.50 -11.22 -4.99
CA THR A 211 10.61 -12.15 -4.99
C THR A 211 10.76 -12.85 -6.34
N ARG A 212 11.62 -12.32 -7.23
CA ARG A 212 12.54 -13.24 -7.89
C ARG A 212 13.40 -13.80 -6.77
N SER A 213 12.97 -14.95 -6.27
CA SER A 213 13.87 -15.90 -5.65
C SER A 213 15.02 -16.05 -6.63
N SER A 214 16.18 -15.52 -6.26
CA SER A 214 17.44 -16.07 -6.71
C SER A 214 17.47 -17.52 -6.22
N ARG A 215 16.86 -18.43 -6.99
CA ARG A 215 17.35 -19.80 -7.10
C ARG A 215 18.66 -19.73 -7.89
N LYS A 216 19.68 -19.17 -7.27
CA LYS A 216 21.10 -19.20 -7.60
C LYS A 216 21.72 -18.72 -6.30
N ASP A 217 22.46 -19.60 -5.63
CA ASP A 217 23.06 -19.50 -4.29
C ASP A 217 22.47 -20.55 -3.33
N ALA A 218 22.56 -21.80 -3.78
CA ALA A 218 22.70 -23.00 -2.97
C ALA A 218 23.80 -23.85 -3.63
#